data_AF-A0A2V9CK08-F1
#
_entry.id   AF-A0A2V9CK08-F1
#
_cell.length_a   1.000
_cell.length_b   1.000
_cell.length_c   1.000
_cell.angle_alpha   90.00
_cell.angle_beta   90.00
_cell.angle_gamma   90.00
#
_symmetry.space_group_name_H-M   'P 1'
#
loop_
_entity.id
_entity.type
_entity.pdbx_description
1 polymer ?
#
loop_
_entity_poly.entity_id
_entity_poly.type
_entity_poly.pdbx_seq_one_letter_code
_entity_poly.pdbx_strand_id
1 'polypeptide(L)' 'MRFPNLVWAIRQRGSQFEFAATLGESESWLSRRLTGRVEFAPAERAQIGRVLGYPAEWLFAKPEPPPPRFETSLGVQA' A
#
# COMPACT_ATOMS: atom_id res chain seq x y z
N MET A 1 1.71 -1.43 -9.96
CA MET A 1 0.90 -1.61 -8.73
C MET A 1 0.89 -0.30 -7.98
N ARG A 2 -0.28 0.23 -7.58
CA ARG A 2 -0.40 1.63 -7.09
C ARG A 2 -0.21 1.82 -5.58
N PHE A 3 -0.36 0.75 -4.80
CA PHE A 3 -0.42 0.79 -3.33
C PHE A 3 0.64 -0.14 -2.73
N PRO A 4 1.92 0.26 -2.68
CA PRO A 4 2.99 -0.62 -2.22
C PRO A 4 2.80 -1.06 -0.77
N ASN A 5 2.40 -0.14 0.12
CA ASN A 5 2.20 -0.42 1.55
C ASN A 5 1.05 -1.41 1.79
N LEU A 6 -0.08 -1.21 1.10
CA LEU A 6 -1.20 -2.15 1.15
C LEU A 6 -0.79 -3.57 0.73
N VAL A 7 -0.02 -3.67 -0.36
CA VAL A 7 0.41 -4.97 -0.90
C VAL A 7 1.38 -5.66 0.04
N TRP A 8 2.30 -4.89 0.63
CA TRP A 8 3.17 -5.39 1.67
C TRP A 8 2.35 -5.90 2.87
N ALA A 9 1.38 -5.13 3.36
CA ALA A 9 0.56 -5.49 4.52
C ALA A 9 -0.29 -6.75 4.29
N ILE A 10 -0.88 -6.90 3.09
CA ILE A 10 -1.62 -8.11 2.70
C ILE A 10 -0.68 -9.33 2.76
N ARG A 11 0.53 -9.21 2.21
CA ARG A 11 1.52 -10.30 2.20
C ARG A 11 2.00 -10.72 3.59
N GLN A 12 1.98 -9.81 4.58
CA GLN A 12 2.30 -10.16 5.97
C GLN A 12 1.20 -11.00 6.63
N ARG A 13 -0.04 -10.92 6.14
CA ARG A 13 -1.18 -11.68 6.68
C ARG A 13 -1.46 -12.99 5.93
N GLY A 14 -1.08 -13.08 4.66
CA GLY A 14 -1.32 -14.26 3.83
C GLY A 14 -1.40 -13.93 2.34
N SER A 15 -2.27 -14.63 1.63
CA SER A 15 -2.51 -14.40 0.20
C SER A 15 -3.51 -13.26 -0.06
N GLN A 16 -3.46 -12.69 -1.27
CA GLN A 16 -4.47 -11.73 -1.73
C GLN A 16 -5.87 -12.34 -1.78
N PHE A 17 -5.95 -13.64 -2.08
CA PHE A 17 -7.20 -14.40 -2.12
C PHE A 17 -7.85 -14.47 -0.73
N GLU A 18 -7.09 -14.90 0.29
CA GLU A 18 -7.59 -14.99 1.67
C GLU A 18 -7.98 -13.62 2.23
N PHE A 19 -7.20 -12.58 1.89
CA PHE A 19 -7.54 -11.23 2.28
C PHE A 19 -8.84 -10.73 1.63
N ALA A 20 -9.04 -10.98 0.32
CA ALA A 20 -10.28 -10.65 -0.35
C ALA A 20 -11.47 -11.39 0.28
N ALA A 21 -11.32 -12.68 0.56
CA ALA A 21 -12.33 -13.48 1.24
C ALA A 21 -12.66 -12.94 2.64
N THR A 22 -11.67 -12.46 3.39
CA THR A 22 -11.86 -11.82 4.71
C THR A 22 -12.70 -10.54 4.62
N LEU A 23 -12.65 -9.84 3.50
CA LEU A 23 -13.49 -8.67 3.23
C LEU A 23 -14.88 -9.04 2.69
N GLY A 24 -15.16 -10.32 2.46
CA GLY A 24 -16.38 -10.77 1.78
C GLY A 24 -16.37 -10.50 0.26
N GLU A 25 -15.19 -10.29 -0.32
CA GLU A 25 -15.00 -9.84 -1.70
C GLU A 25 -14.24 -10.87 -2.54
N SER A 26 -14.30 -10.73 -3.86
CA SER A 26 -13.58 -11.61 -4.79
C SER A 26 -12.14 -11.14 -5.04
N GLU A 27 -11.26 -12.07 -5.42
CA GLU A 27 -9.88 -11.72 -5.85
C GLU A 27 -9.88 -10.73 -7.03
N SER A 28 -10.83 -10.89 -7.96
CA SER A 28 -11.02 -9.98 -9.09
C SER A 28 -11.41 -8.57 -8.66
N TRP A 29 -12.17 -8.42 -7.57
CA TRP A 29 -12.52 -7.12 -6.99
C TRP A 29 -11.27 -6.42 -6.45
N LEU A 30 -10.41 -7.17 -5.74
CA LEU A 30 -9.19 -6.64 -5.13
C LEU A 30 -8.15 -6.28 -6.21
N SER A 31 -7.95 -7.15 -7.19
CA SER A 31 -6.99 -6.94 -8.29
C SER A 31 -7.31 -5.69 -9.11
N ARG A 32 -8.59 -5.46 -9.44
CA ARG A 32 -9.04 -4.24 -10.16
C ARG A 32 -8.71 -2.97 -9.39
N ARG A 33 -8.83 -3.00 -8.06
CA ARG A 33 -8.51 -1.85 -7.21
C ARG A 33 -7.01 -1.65 -6.99
N LEU A 34 -6.26 -2.73 -6.75
CA LEU A 34 -4.80 -2.67 -6.59
C LEU A 34 -4.05 -2.19 -7.85
N THR A 35 -4.62 -2.47 -9.02
CA THR A 35 -4.12 -1.97 -10.33
C THR A 35 -4.58 -0.55 -10.63
N GLY A 36 -5.53 0.00 -9.88
CA GLY A 36 -6.07 1.34 -10.07
C GLY A 36 -7.13 1.46 -11.17
N ARG A 37 -7.68 0.34 -11.66
CA ARG A 37 -8.83 0.36 -12.59
C ARG A 37 -10.11 0.82 -11.91
N VAL A 38 -10.22 0.60 -10.60
CA VAL A 38 -11.31 1.05 -9.74
C VAL A 38 -10.69 1.68 -8.50
N GLU A 39 -11.27 2.77 -8.00
CA GLU A 39 -10.79 3.41 -6.77
C GLU A 39 -11.38 2.73 -5.53
N PHE A 40 -10.61 2.71 -4.43
CA PHE A 40 -11.14 2.31 -3.13
C PHE A 40 -11.98 3.44 -2.56
N ALA A 41 -13.24 3.16 -2.24
CA ALA A 41 -14.13 4.08 -1.55
C ALA A 41 -13.61 4.36 -0.12
N PRO A 42 -13.91 5.54 0.48
CA PRO A 42 -13.43 5.88 1.83
C PRO A 42 -13.80 4.84 2.90
N ALA A 43 -15.02 4.30 2.83
CA ALA A 43 -15.47 3.25 3.74
C ALA A 43 -14.66 1.94 3.60
N GLU A 44 -14.36 1.55 2.36
CA GLU A 44 -13.52 0.38 2.06
C GLU A 44 -12.12 0.57 2.65
N ARG A 45 -11.51 1.76 2.47
CA ARG A 45 -10.18 2.06 3.02
C ARG A 45 -10.15 1.94 4.55
N ALA A 46 -11.17 2.46 5.23
CA ALA A 46 -11.31 2.37 6.68
C ALA A 46 -11.53 0.93 7.17
N GLN A 47 -12.27 0.11 6.42
CA GLN A 47 -12.44 -1.31 6.73
C GLN A 47 -11.13 -2.08 6.54
N ILE A 48 -10.44 -1.85 5.42
CA ILE A 48 -9.15 -2.47 5.10
C ILE A 48 -8.12 -2.16 6.19
N GLY A 49 -8.03 -0.90 6.63
CA GLY A 49 -7.15 -0.50 7.74
C GLY A 49 -7.44 -1.26 9.03
N ARG A 50 -8.72 -1.39 9.40
CA ARG A 50 -9.15 -2.16 10.57
C ARG A 50 -8.80 -3.65 10.47
N VAL A 51 -9.03 -4.27 9.31
CA VAL A 51 -8.74 -5.71 9.09
C VAL A 51 -7.23 -5.98 9.12
N LEU A 52 -6.44 -5.11 8.50
CA LEU A 52 -4.98 -5.29 8.44
C LEU A 52 -4.27 -4.82 9.71
N GLY A 53 -4.90 -3.96 10.51
CA GLY A 53 -4.31 -3.39 11.73
C GLY A 53 -3.37 -2.21 11.48
N TYR A 54 -3.54 -1.51 10.36
CA TYR A 54 -2.72 -0.34 9.99
C TYR A 54 -3.60 0.87 9.67
N PRO A 55 -3.10 2.11 9.88
CA PRO A 55 -3.79 3.32 9.45
C PRO A 55 -4.06 3.32 7.94
N ALA A 56 -5.27 3.73 7.54
CA ALA A 56 -5.64 3.79 6.13
C ALA A 56 -4.76 4.80 5.36
N GLU A 57 -4.40 5.91 6.01
CA GLU A 57 -3.51 6.94 5.47
C GLU A 57 -2.17 6.34 5.04
N TRP A 58 -1.62 5.44 5.86
CA TRP A 58 -0.36 4.77 5.55
C TRP A 58 -0.51 3.72 4.44
N LEU A 59 -1.56 2.91 4.49
CA LEU A 59 -1.81 1.85 3.49
C LEU A 59 -2.02 2.41 2.08
N PHE A 60 -2.70 3.56 1.99
CA PHE A 60 -3.05 4.22 0.73
C PHE A 60 -2.16 5.43 0.42
N ALA A 61 -1.05 5.61 1.14
CA ALA A 61 -0.09 6.67 0.89
C ALA A 61 0.48 6.57 -0.53
N LYS A 62 0.65 7.72 -1.18
CA LYS A 62 1.31 7.79 -2.48
C LYS A 62 2.79 7.45 -2.27
N PRO A 63 3.41 6.58 -3.09
CA PRO A 63 4.85 6.35 -3.02
C PRO A 63 5.58 7.67 -3.26
N GLU A 64 6.36 8.08 -2.28
CA GLU A 64 7.24 9.24 -2.40
C GLU A 64 8.54 8.81 -3.08
N PRO A 65 9.09 9.63 -4.00
CA PRO A 65 10.40 9.37 -4.55
C PRO A 65 11.45 9.39 -3.41
N PRO A 66 12.51 8.58 -3.49
CA PRO A 66 13.58 8.66 -2.52
C PRO A 66 14.15 10.09 -2.50
N PRO A 67 14.62 10.59 -1.35
CA PRO A 67 15.27 11.89 -1.30
C PRO A 67 16.46 11.89 -2.26
N PRO A 68 16.75 13.02 -2.93
CA PRO A 68 17.92 13.13 -3.78
C PRO A 68 19.16 12.74 -2.97
N ARG A 69 20.02 11.91 -3.56
CA ARG A 69 21.29 11.53 -2.95
C ARG A 69 22.09 12.82 -2.80
N PHE A 70 22.17 13.36 -1.58
CA PHE A 70 23.14 14.40 -1.29
C PHE A 70 24.50 13.73 -1.42
N GLU A 71 25.17 13.95 -2.56
CA GLU A 71 26.60 13.74 -2.65
C GLU A 71 27.21 14.57 -1.54
N THR A 72 27.60 13.88 -0.46
CA THR A 72 28.40 14.48 0.58
C THR A 72 29.71 14.84 -0.10
N SER A 73 29.81 16.07 -0.59
CA SER A 73 31.09 16.69 -0.90
C SER A 73 31.81 16.78 0.43
N LEU A 74 32.55 15.72 0.75
CA LEU A 74 33.62 15.76 1.73
C LEU A 74 34.58 16.82 1.20
N GLY A 75 34.41 18.05 1.70
CA GLY A 75 35.37 19.11 1.54
C GLY A 75 36.68 18.63 2.16
N VAL A 76 37.57 18.10 1.32
CA VAL A 76 38.99 18.05 1.61
C VAL A 76 39.45 19.49 1.57
N GLN A 77 39.48 20.13 2.74
CA GLN A 77 40.33 21.30 2.93
C GLN A 77 41.76 20.80 3.04
N ALA A 78 42.58 21.26 2.10
CA ALA A 78 44.03 21.10 2.08
C ALA A 78 44.71 22.05 3.07
#